data_AF-F8KPF3-F1
#
_entry.id   AF-F8KPF3-F1
#
_cell.length_a   1.000
_cell.length_b   1.000
_cell.length_c   1.000
_cell.angle_alpha   90.00
_cell.angle_beta   90.00
_cell.angle_gamma   90.00
#
_symmetry.space_group_name_H-M   'P 1'
#
loop_
_entity.id
_entity.type
_entity.pdbx_description
1 polymer ?
#
loop_
_entity_poly.entity_id
_entity_poly.type
_entity_poly.pdbx_seq_one_letter_code
_entity_poly.pdbx_strand_id
1 'polypeptide(L)' 'MIITVANEKGGSGKSTLCINLALQFLKTQKDVVVLDTDPQQSVEVFINIKRSLRT' A
#
# COMPACT_ATOMS: atom_id res chain seq x y z
N MET A 1 1.93 -5.47 15.49
CA MET A 1 2.06 -3.99 15.39
C MET A 1 1.05 -3.51 14.36
N ILE A 2 0.34 -2.42 14.63
CA ILE A 2 -0.62 -1.81 13.69
C ILE A 2 -0.09 -0.42 13.33
N ILE A 3 -0.06 -0.09 12.04
CA ILE A 3 0.37 1.21 11.53
C ILE A 3 -0.74 1.77 10.66
N THR A 4 -1.28 2.93 11.04
CA THR A 4 -2.29 3.64 10.27
C THR A 4 -1.65 4.81 9.53
N VAL A 5 -1.82 4.85 8.20
CA VAL A 5 -1.39 5.99 7.37
C VAL A 5 -2.63 6.80 7.00
N ALA A 6 -2.86 7.91 7.70
CA ALA A 6 -4.06 8.74 7.54
C ALA A 6 -3.72 10.22 7.31
N ASN A 7 -4.53 10.88 6.50
CA ASN A 7 -4.46 12.31 6.18
C ASN A 7 -5.77 12.73 5.48
N GLU A 8 -6.34 13.86 5.90
CA GLU A 8 -7.61 14.40 5.38
C GLU A 8 -7.53 14.82 3.90
N LYS A 9 -6.36 15.27 3.44
CA LYS A 9 -6.17 15.71 2.06
C LYS A 9 -6.11 14.52 1.10
N GLY A 10 -6.94 14.55 0.06
CA GLY A 10 -6.82 13.67 -1.10
C GLY A 10 -5.52 13.92 -1.88
N GLY A 11 -4.88 12.86 -2.41
CA GLY A 11 -3.61 13.00 -3.14
C GLY A 11 -2.38 13.35 -2.29
N SER A 12 -2.47 13.27 -0.96
CA SER A 12 -1.34 13.50 -0.04
C SER A 12 -0.30 12.35 0.00
N GLY A 13 -0.50 11.29 -0.79
CA GLY A 13 0.44 10.16 -0.90
C GLY A 13 0.25 9.03 0.13
N LYS A 14 -0.89 8.97 0.84
CA LYS A 14 -1.20 7.93 1.85
C LYS A 14 -0.97 6.50 1.34
N SER A 15 -1.66 6.13 0.27
CA SER A 15 -1.59 4.76 -0.30
C SER A 15 -0.18 4.47 -0.82
N THR A 16 0.48 5.47 -1.45
CA THR A 16 1.87 5.36 -1.90
C THR A 16 2.82 5.05 -0.73
N LEU A 17 2.71 5.77 0.37
CA LEU A 17 3.54 5.56 1.55
C LEU A 17 3.24 4.19 2.21
N CYS A 18 1.97 3.85 2.38
CA CYS A 18 1.53 2.59 2.96
C CYS A 18 2.11 1.37 2.21
N ILE A 19 2.01 1.37 0.88
CA ILE A 19 2.54 0.28 0.05
C ILE A 19 4.05 0.18 0.14
N ASN A 20 4.77 1.31 0.10
CA ASN A 20 6.23 1.28 0.18
C ASN A 20 6.73 0.80 1.54
N LEU A 21 6.07 1.19 2.64
CA LEU A 21 6.34 0.64 3.97
C LEU A 21 6.09 -0.87 4.01
N ALA A 22 4.96 -1.34 3.48
CA ALA A 22 4.65 -2.76 3.41
C ALA A 22 5.70 -3.54 2.61
N LEU A 23 6.13 -3.04 1.45
CA LEU A 23 7.19 -3.64 0.65
C LEU A 23 8.52 -3.69 1.39
N GLN A 24 8.86 -2.64 2.15
CA GLN A 24 10.09 -2.62 2.94
C GLN A 24 10.04 -3.65 4.08
N PHE A 25 8.90 -3.78 4.77
CA PHE A 25 8.73 -4.80 5.81
C PHE A 25 8.82 -6.22 5.25
N LEU A 26 8.20 -6.48 4.09
CA LEU A 26 8.32 -7.75 3.38
C LEU A 26 9.79 -8.05 3.01
N LYS A 27 10.56 -7.06 2.53
CA LYS A 27 12.00 -7.21 2.26
C LYS A 27 12.81 -7.57 3.51
N THR A 28 12.37 -7.13 4.68
CA THR A 28 12.97 -7.49 5.97
C THR A 28 12.40 -8.80 6.56
N GLN A 29 11.76 -9.63 5.75
CA GLN A 29 11.19 -10.93 6.13
C GLN A 29 10.16 -10.85 7.26
N LYS A 30 9.34 -9.79 7.26
CA LYS A 30 8.18 -9.69 8.16
C LYS A 30 6.92 -10.15 7.44
N ASP A 31 6.00 -10.75 8.19
CA ASP A 31 4.64 -10.97 7.72
C ASP A 31 3.87 -9.65 7.74
N VAL A 32 3.31 -9.29 6.59
CA VAL A 32 2.66 -7.99 6.39
C VAL A 32 1.31 -8.19 5.73
N VAL A 33 0.30 -7.51 6.27
CA VAL A 33 -1.03 -7.38 5.67
C VAL A 33 -1.30 -5.89 5.45
N VAL A 34 -1.83 -5.56 4.27
CA VAL A 34 -2.30 -4.21 3.93
C VAL A 34 -3.82 -4.21 3.91
N LEU A 35 -4.44 -3.28 4.63
CA LEU A 35 -5.88 -3.06 4.64
C LEU A 35 -6.16 -1.71 3.96
N ASP A 36 -6.77 -1.75 2.77
CA ASP A 36 -7.25 -0.54 2.10
C ASP A 36 -8.68 -0.25 2.56
N THR A 37 -8.91 0.97 3.06
CA THR A 37 -10.22 1.45 3.52
C THR A 37 -10.69 2.66 2.71
N ASP A 38 -9.89 3.10 1.74
CA ASP A 38 -10.22 4.22 0.86
C ASP A 38 -11.13 3.71 -0.29
N PRO A 39 -12.34 4.27 -0.47
CA PRO A 39 -13.21 3.90 -1.60
C PRO A 39 -12.56 4.04 -2.98
N GLN A 40 -11.50 4.84 -3.13
CA GLN A 40 -10.76 5.01 -4.38
C GLN A 40 -9.85 3.82 -4.73
N GLN A 41 -9.63 2.86 -3.81
CA GLN A 41 -8.94 1.59 -4.06
C GLN A 41 -7.56 1.74 -4.73
N SER A 42 -6.81 2.79 -4.39
CA SER A 42 -5.50 3.07 -5.03
C SER A 42 -4.47 1.96 -4.79
N VAL A 43 -4.61 1.19 -3.70
CA VAL A 43 -3.72 0.04 -3.43
C VAL A 43 -3.94 -1.09 -4.44
N GLU A 44 -5.19 -1.37 -4.78
CA GLU A 44 -5.55 -2.44 -5.74
C GLU A 44 -4.98 -2.14 -7.13
N VAL A 45 -5.16 -0.90 -7.61
CA VAL A 45 -4.61 -0.46 -8.90
C VAL A 45 -3.10 -0.69 -8.96
N PHE A 46 -2.37 -0.32 -7.91
CA PHE A 46 -0.92 -0.51 -7.85
C PHE A 46 -0.52 -1.99 -7.90
N ILE A 47 -1.22 -2.86 -7.18
CA ILE A 47 -0.96 -4.30 -7.18
C ILE A 47 -1.20 -4.89 -8.59
N ASN A 48 -2.28 -4.48 -9.25
CA ASN A 48 -2.62 -4.96 -10.59
C ASN A 48 -1.57 -4.56 -11.63
N ILE A 49 -1.07 -3.32 -11.58
CA ILE A 49 0.04 -2.87 -12.44
C ILE A 49 1.28 -3.74 -12.21
N LYS A 50 1.67 -3.98 -10.95
CA LYS A 50 2.83 -4.83 -10.64
C LYS A 50 2.67 -6.27 -11.10
N ARG A 51 1.46 -6.83 -11.07
CA ARG A 51 1.16 -8.17 -11.58
C ARG A 51 1.29 -8.21 -13.10
N SER A 52 0.76 -7.20 -13.80
CA SER A 52 0.84 -7.10 -15.26
C SER A 52 2.26 -6.93 -15.80
N LEU A 53 3.18 -6.36 -15.02
CA LEU A 53 4.59 -6.21 -15.42
C LEU A 53 5.44 -7.48 -15.21
N ARG A 54 4.85 -8.56 -14.68
CA ARG A 54 5.55 -9.83 -14.39
C ARG A 54 5.25 -10.94 -15.40
N THR A 55 4.45 -10.66 -16.43
CA THR A 55 4.29 -11.48 -17.64
C THR A 55 5.33 -11.10 -18.67
#